data_AF-A0A8S3FA75-F1
#
_entry.id   AF-A0A8S3FA75-F1
#
_cell.length_a   1.000
_cell.length_b   1.000
_cell.length_c   1.000
_cell.angle_alpha   90.00
_cell.angle_beta   90.00
_cell.angle_gamma   90.00
#
_symmetry.space_group_name_H-M   'P 1'
#
loop_
_entity.id
_entity.type
_entity.pdbx_description
1 polymer ?
#
loop_
_entity_poly.entity_id
_entity_poly.type
_entity_poly.pdbx_seq_one_letter_code
_entity_poly.pdbx_strand_id
1 'polypeptide(L)' 'MADGSSTFNILGTTEIFIEFEKSCTSIIAGVVDTLCVDCLLGMDYINK' A
#
# COMPACT_ATOMS: atom_id res chain seq x y z
N MET A 1 5.36 -19.63 -14.21
CA MET A 1 5.72 -18.59 -13.23
C MET A 1 4.72 -17.48 -13.45
N ALA A 2 3.68 -17.44 -12.62
CA ALA A 2 2.62 -16.46 -12.78
C ALA A 2 3.16 -15.12 -12.29
N ASP A 3 3.48 -14.21 -13.21
CA ASP A 3 3.53 -12.78 -12.91
C ASP A 3 2.11 -12.39 -12.51
N GLY A 4 1.87 -12.36 -11.21
CA GLY A 4 0.61 -11.92 -10.60
C GLY A 4 0.40 -10.44 -10.88
N SER A 5 0.06 -10.10 -12.12
CA SER A 5 -0.56 -8.83 -12.50
C SER A 5 -1.97 -8.81 -11.90
N SER A 6 -2.07 -8.68 -10.58
CA SER A 6 -3.27 -8.18 -9.96
C SER A 6 -3.33 -6.70 -10.33
N THR A 7 -3.99 -6.41 -11.46
CA THR A 7 -4.29 -5.05 -11.89
C THR A 7 -5.36 -4.52 -10.94
N PHE A 8 -4.95 -4.09 -9.74
CA PHE A 8 -5.86 -3.40 -8.84
C PHE A 8 -6.32 -2.11 -9.53
N ASN A 9 -7.63 -1.90 -9.60
CA ASN A 9 -8.17 -0.67 -10.16
C ASN A 9 -7.98 0.45 -9.12
N ILE A 10 -6.91 1.23 -9.28
CA ILE A 10 -6.59 2.34 -8.38
C ILE A 10 -7.57 3.49 -8.66
N LEU A 11 -8.42 3.79 -7.68
CA LEU A 11 -9.41 4.88 -7.73
C LEU A 11 -8.76 6.25 -7.51
N GLY A 12 -7.64 6.28 -6.80
CA GLY A 12 -6.88 7.48 -6.50
C GLY A 12 -5.69 7.18 -5.60
N THR A 13 -4.92 8.20 -5.26
CA THR A 13 -3.84 8.10 -4.29
C THR A 13 -4.10 9.02 -3.12
N THR A 14 -3.67 8.60 -1.93
CA THR A 14 -3.73 9.42 -0.73
C THR A 14 -2.43 9.26 0.04
N GLU A 15 -1.99 10.34 0.68
CA GLU A 15 -0.92 10.24 1.67
C GLU A 15 -1.51 9.67 2.97
N ILE A 16 -0.84 8.67 3.54
CA ILE A 16 -1.17 8.11 4.85
C ILE A 16 0.04 8.19 5.76
N PHE A 17 -0.22 8.39 7.05
CA PHE A 17 0.80 8.38 8.09
C PHE A 17 0.72 7.06 8.84
N ILE A 18 1.85 6.37 8.92
CA ILE A 18 1.99 5.10 9.63
C ILE A 18 2.88 5.37 10.84
N GLU A 19 2.31 5.15 12.02
CA GLU A 19 3.06 5.11 13.27
C GLU A 19 3.43 3.66 13.56
N PHE A 20 4.72 3.37 13.60
CA PHE A 20 5.24 2.06 13.99
C PHE A 20 6.29 2.24 15.09
N GLU A 21 5.99 1.65 16.24
CA GLU A 21 6.74 1.84 17.49
C GLU A 21 6.91 3.32 17.90
N LYS A 22 8.06 3.92 17.59
CA LYS A 22 8.39 5.33 17.87
C LYS A 22 8.74 6.12 16.61
N SER A 23 8.51 5.51 15.44
CA SER A 23 8.75 6.11 14.15
C SER A 23 7.41 6.46 13.51
N CYS A 24 7.31 7.69 13.01
CA CYS A 24 6.20 8.11 12.17
C CYS A 24 6.73 8.34 10.77
N THR A 25 6.10 7.70 9.80
CA THR A 25 6.48 7.81 8.38
C THR A 25 5.23 8.06 7.55
N SER A 26 5.39 8.79 6.45
CA SER A 26 4.31 8.98 5.49
C SER A 26 4.59 8.24 4.20
N ILE A 27 3.53 7.64 3.63
CA ILE A 27 3.59 6.98 2.33
C ILE A 27 2.42 7.40 1.46
N ILE A 28 2.63 7.39 0.15
CA ILE A 28 1.56 7.57 -0.82
C ILE A 28 0.97 6.19 -1.09
N ALA A 29 -0.27 5.97 -0.69
CA ALA A 29 -1.01 4.73 -0.88
C ALA A 29 -2.03 4.88 -2.03
N GLY A 30 -2.19 3.82 -2.82
CA GLY A 30 -3.27 3.71 -3.79
C GLY A 30 -4.55 3.24 -3.10
N VAL A 31 -5.66 3.93 -3.34
CA VAL A 31 -7.00 3.53 -2.89
C VAL A 31 -7.62 2.64 -3.95
N VAL A 32 -8.11 1.48 -3.55
CA VAL A 32 -8.71 0.46 -4.44
C VAL A 32 -10.10 0.10 -3.94
N ASP A 33 -11.02 -0.18 -4.87
CA ASP A 33 -12.42 -0.51 -4.54
C ASP A 33 -12.56 -1.90 -3.91
N THR A 34 -11.80 -2.86 -4.45
CA THR A 34 -11.87 -4.26 -4.06
C THR A 34 -10.48 -4.74 -3.66
N LEU A 35 -10.29 -4.96 -2.37
CA LEU A 35 -9.13 -5.63 -1.80
C LEU A 35 -9.61 -6.76 -0.90
N CYS A 36 -8.96 -7.94 -1.00
CA CYS A 36 -9.29 -9.09 -0.16
C CYS A 36 -8.77 -8.96 1.28
N VAL A 37 -8.11 -7.84 1.59
CA VAL A 37 -7.51 -7.51 2.88
C VAL A 37 -7.76 -6.02 3.16
N ASP A 38 -7.66 -5.61 4.41
CA ASP A 38 -7.89 -4.20 4.76
C ASP A 38 -6.78 -3.28 4.22
N CYS A 39 -5.52 -3.75 4.21
CA CYS A 39 -4.36 -2.99 3.74
C CYS A 39 -3.29 -3.95 3.18
N LEU A 40 -2.61 -3.53 2.12
CA LEU A 40 -1.44 -4.22 1.57
C LEU A 40 -0.25 -3.26 1.54
N LEU A 41 0.78 -3.57 2.33
CA LEU A 41 2.04 -2.83 2.36
C LEU A 41 3.04 -3.52 1.43
N GLY A 42 3.42 -2.83 0.36
CA GLY A 42 4.40 -3.31 -0.61
C GLY A 42 5.83 -3.29 -0.08
N MET A 43 6.72 -4.07 -0.73
CA MET A 43 8.15 -4.14 -0.39
C MET A 43 8.89 -2.81 -0.57
N ASP A 44 8.35 -1.86 -1.34
CA ASP A 44 8.89 -0.50 -1.43
C ASP A 44 8.92 0.21 -0.06
N TYR A 45 8.05 -0.18 0.87
CA TYR A 45 8.06 0.33 2.24
C TYR A 45 9.08 -0.38 3.14
N ILE A 46 9.41 -1.64 2.86
CA ILE A 46 10.24 -2.49 3.74
C ILE A 46 11.74 -2.18 3.56
N ASN A 47 12.16 -1.66 2.41
CA ASN A 47 13.58 -1.39 2.11
C ASN A 47 14.04 0.05 2.42
N LYS A 48 13.30 0.82 3.22
CA LYS A 48 13.65 2.22 3.52
C LYS A 48 14.04 2.45 4.97
#